data_AF-A0A519EIG5-F1
#
_entry.id   AF-A0A519EIG5-F1
#
_cell.length_a   1.000
_cell.length_b   1.000
_cell.length_c   1.000
_cell.angle_alpha   90.00
_cell.angle_beta   90.00
_cell.angle_gamma   90.00
#
_symmetry.space_group_name_H-M   'P 1'
#
loop_
_entity.id
_entity.type
_entity.pdbx_description
1 polymer ?
#
loop_
_entity_poly.entity_id
_entity_poly.type
_entity_poly.pdbx_seq_one_letter_code
_entity_poly.pdbx_strand_id
1 'polypeptide(L)'
;MKSLLDLFKQFTPDEHFDAIKIGMASPEKIRSWSFGEVKKPETINYRTFKPERDGLFCAKIFGPIKDYECLCGKYKRLKHRGVICEKCGVEVTQTKVRRERMGHIDLAAPCAHIWFLKSLPSRLGLVLDMTLR
;
A
#
# COMPACT_ATOMS: atom_id res chain seq x y z
N MET A 1 18.33 -35.47 2.07
CA MET A 1 18.51 -34.73 3.35
C MET A 1 18.42 -33.21 3.23
N LYS A 2 18.85 -32.57 2.12
CA LYS A 2 18.64 -31.12 1.92
C LYS A 2 17.16 -30.72 1.76
N SER A 3 16.35 -31.58 1.14
CA SER A 3 14.90 -31.34 0.93
C SER A 3 14.04 -31.35 2.19
N LEU A 4 14.48 -32.02 3.26
CA LEU A 4 13.79 -32.03 4.56
C LEU A 4 14.08 -30.76 5.36
N LEU A 5 15.30 -30.23 5.27
CA LEU A 5 15.69 -28.96 5.91
C LEU A 5 14.95 -27.77 5.29
N ASP A 6 14.63 -27.81 3.99
CA ASP A 6 13.81 -26.79 3.33
C ASP A 6 12.33 -26.84 3.76
N LEU A 7 11.85 -27.99 4.25
CA LEU A 7 10.50 -28.14 4.80
C LEU A 7 10.38 -27.46 6.18
N PHE A 8 11.44 -27.50 7.00
CA PHE A 8 11.50 -26.85 8.31
C PHE A 8 11.75 -25.34 8.25
N LYS A 9 12.27 -24.81 7.13
CA LYS A 9 12.41 -23.35 6.92
C LYS A 9 11.09 -22.61 6.68
N GLN A 10 9.99 -23.33 6.49
CA GLN A 10 8.67 -22.72 6.22
C GLN A 10 8.00 -22.16 7.48
N PHE A 11 8.50 -22.48 8.67
CA PHE A 11 8.01 -21.91 9.91
C PHE A 11 8.87 -20.71 10.27
N THR A 12 8.57 -19.55 9.69
CA THR A 12 8.95 -18.29 10.34
C THR A 12 8.18 -18.27 11.66
N PRO A 13 8.85 -18.33 12.82
CA PRO A 13 8.14 -18.15 14.08
C PRO A 13 7.39 -16.83 14.01
N ASP A 14 6.16 -16.80 14.49
CA ASP A 14 5.48 -15.52 14.74
C ASP A 14 6.43 -14.73 15.66
N GLU A 15 7.08 -13.70 15.12
CA GLU A 15 7.91 -12.82 15.92
C GLU A 15 6.98 -12.08 16.88
N HIS A 16 6.86 -12.63 18.08
CA HIS A 16 6.16 -11.98 19.18
C HIS A 16 6.93 -10.70 19.50
N PHE A 17 6.29 -9.55 19.29
CA PHE A 17 6.86 -8.27 19.66
C PHE A 17 6.56 -7.97 21.13
N ASP A 18 7.56 -7.49 21.87
CA ASP A 18 7.40 -7.16 23.30
C ASP A 18 6.86 -5.74 23.54
N ALA A 19 6.97 -4.84 22.56
CA ALA A 19 6.59 -3.44 22.70
C ALA A 19 6.09 -2.82 21.38
N ILE A 20 5.21 -1.82 21.51
CA ILE A 20 4.71 -1.00 20.40
C ILE A 20 5.16 0.44 20.60
N LYS A 21 5.72 1.05 19.55
CA LYS A 21 6.09 2.47 19.52
C LYS A 21 5.29 3.21 18.46
N ILE A 22 4.82 4.40 18.81
CA ILE A 22 4.21 5.34 17.87
C ILE A 22 5.11 6.56 17.68
N GLY A 23 5.09 7.14 16.48
CA GLY A 23 5.86 8.32 16.15
C GLY A 23 5.39 8.94 14.83
N MET A 24 5.90 10.13 14.52
CA MET A 24 5.60 10.81 13.25
C MET A 24 6.28 10.10 12.08
N ALA A 25 5.58 10.02 10.94
CA ALA A 25 6.14 9.49 9.71
C ALA A 25 6.78 10.62 8.89
N SER A 26 8.04 10.45 8.49
CA SER A 26 8.68 11.35 7.53
C SER A 26 8.13 11.13 6.11
N PRO A 27 8.26 12.10 5.19
CA PRO A 27 7.86 11.91 3.80
C PRO A 27 8.54 10.70 3.13
N GLU A 28 9.82 10.48 3.44
CA GLU A 28 10.59 9.31 2.98
C GLU A 28 10.00 8.00 3.50
N LYS A 29 9.59 7.97 4.78
CA LYS A 29 8.97 6.80 5.40
C LYS A 29 7.60 6.49 4.76
N ILE A 30 6.79 7.52 4.48
CA ILE A 30 5.51 7.35 3.78
C ILE A 30 5.73 6.76 2.38
N ARG A 31 6.75 7.23 1.65
CA ARG A 31 7.12 6.66 0.35
C ARG A 31 7.61 5.22 0.46
N SER A 32 8.35 4.87 1.52
CA SER A 32 8.83 3.49 1.74
C SER A 32 7.71 2.46 1.96
N TRP A 33 6.55 2.87 2.49
CA TRP A 33 5.38 2.01 2.65
C TRP A 33 4.58 1.85 1.36
N SER A 34 4.81 2.73 0.38
CA SER A 34 3.98 2.81 -0.79
C SER A 34 4.43 1.85 -1.89
N PHE A 35 3.45 1.20 -2.51
CA PHE A 35 3.63 0.37 -3.71
C PHE A 35 3.42 1.16 -5.00
N GLY A 36 3.03 2.43 -4.92
CA GLY A 36 2.81 3.28 -6.07
C GLY A 36 2.03 4.55 -5.77
N GLU A 37 2.17 5.51 -6.67
CA GLU A 37 1.52 6.81 -6.61
C GLU A 37 0.13 6.75 -7.25
N VAL A 38 -0.88 7.28 -6.56
CA VAL A 38 -2.23 7.48 -7.11
C VAL A 38 -2.31 8.86 -7.74
N LYS A 39 -2.56 8.91 -9.05
CA LYS A 39 -2.59 10.16 -9.84
C LYS A 39 -3.99 10.62 -10.19
N LYS A 40 -4.92 9.68 -10.15
CA LYS A 40 -6.23 9.75 -10.78
C LYS A 40 -7.33 9.52 -9.74
N PRO A 41 -8.36 10.37 -9.65
CA PRO A 41 -9.47 10.16 -8.71
C PRO A 41 -10.40 9.00 -9.11
N GLU A 42 -10.22 8.43 -10.30
CA GLU A 42 -11.07 7.39 -10.84
C GLU A 42 -10.98 6.10 -10.01
N THR A 43 -12.12 5.43 -9.87
CA THR A 43 -12.27 4.22 -9.04
C THR A 43 -12.32 2.98 -9.91
N ILE A 44 -13.47 2.75 -10.55
CA ILE A 44 -13.76 1.62 -11.41
C ILE A 44 -14.41 2.10 -12.70
N ASN A 45 -14.19 1.35 -13.76
CA ASN A 45 -14.83 1.58 -15.04
C ASN A 45 -16.34 1.26 -14.96
N TYR A 46 -17.19 2.17 -15.42
CA TYR A 46 -18.64 2.03 -15.31
C TYR A 46 -19.24 0.85 -16.09
N ARG A 47 -18.62 0.41 -17.20
CA ARG A 47 -19.13 -0.72 -18.00
C ARG A 47 -18.53 -2.05 -17.57
N THR A 48 -17.22 -2.07 -17.36
CA THR A 48 -16.49 -3.33 -17.14
C THR A 48 -16.30 -3.68 -15.68
N PHE A 49 -16.59 -2.75 -14.76
CA PHE A 49 -16.32 -2.85 -13.32
C PHE A 49 -14.86 -3.16 -12.98
N LYS A 50 -13.94 -2.97 -13.94
CA LYS A 50 -12.52 -3.13 -13.73
C LYS A 50 -11.95 -1.85 -13.10
N PRO A 51 -11.01 -1.95 -12.15
CA PRO A 51 -10.31 -0.79 -11.60
C PRO A 51 -9.57 -0.02 -12.68
N GLU A 52 -9.63 1.30 -12.58
CA GLU A 52 -8.92 2.19 -13.48
C GLU A 52 -7.41 2.21 -13.16
N ARG A 53 -6.60 2.50 -14.19
CA ARG A 53 -5.15 2.57 -14.07
C ARG A 53 -4.74 3.85 -13.34
N ASP A 54 -3.81 3.73 -12.39
CA ASP A 54 -3.31 4.80 -11.52
C ASP A 54 -4.40 5.50 -10.67
N GLY A 55 -5.59 4.89 -10.59
CA GLY A 55 -6.72 5.33 -9.78
C GLY A 55 -6.73 4.75 -8.37
N LEU A 56 -7.77 5.10 -7.60
CA LEU A 56 -7.89 4.74 -6.17
C LEU A 56 -7.96 3.22 -5.91
N PHE A 57 -8.41 2.42 -6.89
CA PHE A 57 -8.47 0.96 -6.76
C PHE A 57 -7.46 0.21 -7.64
N CYS A 58 -6.47 0.91 -8.21
CA CYS A 58 -5.56 0.38 -9.22
C CYS A 58 -4.95 -0.97 -8.82
N ALA A 59 -5.11 -1.99 -9.67
CA ALA A 59 -4.58 -3.33 -9.41
C ALA A 59 -3.05 -3.40 -9.47
N LYS A 60 -2.40 -2.45 -10.16
CA LYS A 60 -0.93 -2.36 -10.22
C LYS A 60 -0.34 -1.97 -8.85
N ILE A 61 -0.97 -1.03 -8.16
CA ILE A 61 -0.51 -0.49 -6.87
C ILE A 61 -0.90 -1.47 -5.75
N PHE A 62 -2.19 -1.76 -5.65
CA PHE A 62 -2.73 -2.49 -4.51
C PHE A 62 -2.71 -4.02 -4.68
N GLY A 63 -2.53 -4.52 -5.91
CA GLY A 63 -2.50 -5.96 -6.21
C GLY A 63 -3.76 -6.48 -6.93
N PRO A 64 -3.79 -7.78 -7.26
CA PRO A 64 -4.80 -8.37 -8.14
C PRO A 64 -6.18 -8.48 -7.46
N ILE A 65 -7.25 -8.49 -8.28
CA ILE A 65 -8.66 -8.61 -7.82
C ILE A 65 -9.04 -10.06 -7.54
N LYS A 66 -8.42 -10.99 -8.27
CA LYS A 66 -8.66 -12.42 -8.18
C LYS A 66 -7.35 -13.09 -7.82
N ASP A 67 -7.44 -14.16 -7.04
CA ASP A 67 -6.27 -14.88 -6.58
C ASP A 67 -5.50 -15.48 -7.75
N TYR A 68 -4.20 -15.18 -7.81
CA TYR A 68 -3.27 -15.67 -8.81
C TYR A 68 -3.74 -15.42 -10.26
N GLU A 69 -4.41 -14.28 -10.50
CA GLU A 69 -4.81 -13.83 -11.83
C GLU A 69 -4.50 -12.33 -12.01
N CYS A 70 -3.82 -12.00 -13.11
CA CYS A 70 -3.58 -10.61 -13.47
C CYS A 70 -4.84 -9.95 -14.06
N LEU A 71 -4.94 -8.62 -14.02
CA LEU A 71 -6.14 -7.87 -14.44
C LEU A 71 -6.55 -8.11 -15.90
N CYS A 72 -5.58 -8.29 -16.80
CA CYS A 72 -5.84 -8.53 -18.22
C CYS A 72 -6.18 -9.99 -18.55
N GLY A 73 -5.96 -10.93 -17.61
CA GLY A 73 -6.19 -12.35 -17.81
C GLY A 73 -5.13 -13.10 -18.63
N LYS A 74 -4.01 -12.46 -19.02
CA LYS A 74 -2.86 -13.12 -19.72
C LYS A 74 -2.26 -14.22 -18.84
N TYR A 75 -1.95 -13.88 -17.59
CA TYR A 75 -1.44 -14.80 -16.58
C TYR A 75 -2.55 -15.18 -15.60
N LYS A 76 -2.80 -16.49 -15.51
CA LYS A 76 -3.79 -17.11 -14.64
C LYS A 76 -3.21 -18.36 -13.97
N ARG A 77 -3.80 -18.72 -12.82
CA ARG A 77 -3.49 -19.91 -12.02
C ARG A 77 -2.15 -19.79 -11.29
N LEU A 78 -1.93 -20.70 -10.34
CA LEU A 78 -0.76 -20.73 -9.45
C LEU A 78 0.60 -20.80 -10.17
N LYS A 79 0.64 -21.30 -11.41
CA LYS A 79 1.89 -21.49 -12.18
C LYS A 79 2.70 -20.21 -12.38
N HIS A 80 2.03 -19.06 -12.39
CA HIS A 80 2.65 -17.75 -12.65
C HIS A 80 2.78 -16.91 -11.38
N ARG A 81 2.76 -17.54 -10.19
CA ARG A 81 2.87 -16.84 -8.91
C ARG A 81 4.15 -15.98 -8.86
N GLY A 82 4.01 -14.72 -8.48
CA GLY A 82 5.10 -13.75 -8.38
C GLY A 82 5.51 -13.10 -9.72
N VAL A 83 4.91 -13.49 -10.84
CA VAL A 83 5.19 -12.86 -12.14
C VAL A 83 4.43 -11.54 -12.25
N ILE A 84 5.13 -10.48 -12.66
CA ILE A 84 4.52 -9.18 -12.99
C ILE A 84 4.08 -9.20 -14.46
N CYS A 85 2.81 -8.90 -14.70
CA CYS A 85 2.29 -8.90 -16.06
C CYS A 85 2.80 -7.72 -16.89
N GLU A 86 3.46 -7.97 -18.02
CA GLU A 86 3.95 -6.91 -18.93
C GLU A 86 2.86 -5.97 -19.45
N LYS A 87 1.64 -6.48 -19.67
CA LYS A 87 0.54 -5.70 -20.27
C LYS A 87 -0.14 -4.78 -19.26
N CYS A 88 -0.37 -5.26 -18.04
CA CYS A 88 -1.14 -4.53 -17.02
C CYS A 88 -0.33 -4.11 -15.79
N GLY A 89 0.91 -4.56 -15.66
CA GLY A 89 1.77 -4.28 -14.51
C GLY A 89 1.33 -4.96 -13.20
N VAL A 90 0.29 -5.80 -13.23
CA VAL A 90 -0.24 -6.47 -12.04
C VAL A 90 0.58 -7.71 -11.73
N GLU A 91 1.04 -7.78 -10.49
CA GLU A 91 1.70 -8.96 -9.94
C GLU A 91 0.69 -10.07 -9.65
N VAL A 92 1.04 -11.30 -10.01
CA VAL A 92 0.19 -12.47 -9.80
C VAL A 92 0.41 -13.00 -8.37
N THR A 93 -0.40 -12.50 -7.44
CA THR A 93 -0.39 -12.88 -6.01
C THR A 93 -1.79 -13.20 -5.51
N GLN A 94 -1.91 -13.48 -4.21
CA GLN A 94 -3.23 -13.54 -3.55
C GLN A 94 -3.84 -12.13 -3.47
N THR A 95 -5.17 -12.07 -3.47
CA THR A 95 -5.95 -10.83 -3.32
C THR A 95 -5.80 -10.23 -1.92
N LYS A 96 -5.41 -11.03 -0.92
CA LYS A 96 -5.18 -10.60 0.47
C LYS A 96 -4.22 -9.40 0.55
N VAL A 97 -3.21 -9.33 -0.32
CA VAL A 97 -2.23 -8.24 -0.34
C VAL A 97 -2.87 -6.86 -0.52
N ARG A 98 -4.07 -6.76 -1.12
CA ARG A 98 -4.80 -5.49 -1.27
C ARG A 98 -5.19 -4.85 0.06
N ARG A 99 -5.23 -5.63 1.15
CA ARG A 99 -5.50 -5.14 2.51
C ARG A 99 -4.24 -4.66 3.22
N GLU A 100 -3.07 -5.02 2.71
CA GLU A 100 -1.77 -4.77 3.34
C GLU A 100 -0.97 -3.69 2.60
N ARG A 101 -1.10 -3.60 1.26
CA ARG A 101 -0.37 -2.63 0.43
C ARG A 101 -0.94 -1.22 0.58
N MET A 102 -0.05 -0.25 0.80
CA MET A 102 -0.39 1.16 0.84
C MET A 102 -0.04 1.88 -0.48
N GLY A 103 -0.76 2.97 -0.77
CA GLY A 103 -0.48 3.92 -1.84
C GLY A 103 -0.11 5.28 -1.26
N HIS A 104 0.47 6.16 -2.07
CA HIS A 104 0.69 7.55 -1.70
C HIS A 104 0.20 8.51 -2.78
N ILE A 105 0.07 9.77 -2.41
CA ILE A 105 -0.22 10.89 -3.32
C ILE A 105 0.86 11.92 -3.08
N ASP A 106 1.52 12.38 -4.14
CA ASP A 106 2.46 13.48 -4.04
C ASP A 106 1.69 14.81 -4.07
N LEU A 107 1.84 15.60 -3.01
CA LEU A 107 1.12 16.86 -2.88
C LEU A 107 1.89 17.97 -3.60
N ALA A 108 1.18 18.75 -4.41
CA ALA A 108 1.78 19.89 -5.12
C ALA A 108 2.28 20.99 -4.16
N ALA A 109 1.67 21.10 -2.98
CA ALA A 109 2.04 22.05 -1.94
C ALA A 109 2.04 21.36 -0.56
N PRO A 110 2.88 21.81 0.39
CA PRO A 110 2.86 21.28 1.74
C PRO A 110 1.54 21.61 2.44
N CYS A 111 0.93 20.60 3.05
CA CYS A 111 -0.32 20.74 3.81
C CYS A 111 -0.07 20.46 5.30
N ALA A 112 -0.52 21.36 6.17
CA ALA A 112 -0.45 21.14 7.61
C ALA A 112 -1.40 20.02 8.05
N HIS A 113 -0.90 19.09 8.87
CA HIS A 113 -1.72 18.00 9.36
C HIS A 113 -2.72 18.50 10.42
N ILE A 114 -4.01 18.31 10.16
CA ILE A 114 -5.11 18.89 10.95
C ILE A 114 -5.03 18.56 12.44
N TRP A 115 -4.58 17.36 12.82
CA TRP A 115 -4.47 16.97 14.23
C TRP A 115 -3.42 17.78 15.00
N PHE A 116 -2.33 18.21 14.37
CA PHE A 116 -1.31 19.02 15.07
C PHE A 116 -1.66 20.51 15.09
N LEU A 117 -2.53 20.93 14.17
CA LEU A 117 -3.02 22.31 14.08
C LEU A 117 -4.23 22.56 14.99
N LYS A 118 -5.32 21.78 14.82
CA LYS A 118 -6.63 22.03 15.46
C LYS A 118 -6.88 21.26 16.76
N SER A 119 -6.00 20.33 17.15
CA SER A 119 -6.12 19.71 18.48
C SER A 119 -5.95 20.79 19.56
N LEU A 120 -6.70 20.69 20.65
CA LEU A 120 -6.58 21.58 21.80
C LEU A 120 -5.79 20.84 22.90
N PRO A 121 -4.62 21.37 23.35
CA PRO A 121 -3.93 22.56 22.84
C PRO A 121 -3.22 22.31 21.50
N SER A 122 -3.09 23.35 20.67
CA SER A 122 -2.42 23.25 19.36
C SER A 122 -0.97 22.90 19.55
N ARG A 123 -0.54 21.73 19.04
CA ARG A 123 0.85 21.29 19.14
C ARG A 123 1.78 22.20 18.35
N LEU A 124 1.35 22.62 17.15
CA LEU A 124 2.11 23.56 16.33
C LEU A 124 2.14 24.96 16.94
N GLY A 125 1.01 25.48 17.44
CA GLY A 125 0.95 26.79 18.08
C GLY A 125 1.88 26.86 19.30
N LEU A 126 1.87 25.81 20.13
CA LEU A 126 2.74 25.75 21.31
C LEU A 126 4.23 25.67 20.97
N VAL A 127 4.61 24.90 19.94
CA VAL A 127 6.01 24.80 19.50
C VAL A 127 6.52 26.11 18.90
N LEU A 128 5.66 26.85 18.21
CA LEU A 128 6.00 28.12 17.54
C LEU A 128 5.79 29.36 18.42
N ASP A 129 5.28 29.19 19.65
CA ASP A 129 4.81 30.28 20.52
C ASP A 129 3.82 31.24 19.81
N MET A 130 2.87 30.65 19.07
CA MET A 130 1.85 31.36 18.31
C MET A 130 0.45 30.99 18.80
N THR A 131 -0.43 31.99 18.89
CA THR A 131 -1.84 31.76 19.18
C THR A 131 -2.56 31.21 17.95
N LEU A 132 -3.41 30.19 18.17
CA LEU A 132 -4.33 29.73 17.15
C LEU A 132 -5.40 30.82 16.98
N ARG A 133 -5.39 31.52 15.85
CA ARG A 133 -6.49 32.44 15.46
C ARG A 133 -7.63 31.67 14.82
#